data_AF-A0A151TIX4-F1
#
_entry.id   AF-A0A151TIX4-F1
#
_cell.length_a   1.000
_cell.length_b   1.000
_cell.length_c   1.000
_cell.angle_alpha   90.00
_cell.angle_beta   90.00
_cell.angle_gamma   90.00
#
_symmetry.space_group_name_H-M   'P 1'
#
loop_
_entity.id
_entity.type
_entity.pdbx_description
1 polymer ?
#
loop_
_entity_poly.entity_id
_entity_poly.type
_entity_poly.pdbx_seq_one_letter_code
_entity_poly.pdbx_strand_id
1 'polypeptide(L)' 'MEMSNLASKLKTLKLELSDDLLVHLVLISLPTHFGQFKVSYNTQKDKWTLNELISHCV' A
#
# COMPACT_ATOMS: atom_id res chain seq x y z
N MET A 1 -21.08 4.15 20.09
CA MET A 1 -20.33 2.90 20.33
C MET A 1 -19.92 2.22 19.03
N GLU A 2 -20.65 2.40 17.92
CA GLU A 2 -20.37 1.74 16.65
C GLU A 2 -19.13 2.30 15.91
N MET A 3 -18.96 3.64 15.86
CA MET A 3 -17.79 4.25 15.21
C MET A 3 -16.47 3.87 15.88
N SER A 4 -16.44 3.79 17.21
CA SER A 4 -15.23 3.41 17.95
C SER A 4 -14.84 1.94 17.72
N ASN A 5 -15.82 1.06 17.53
CA ASN A 5 -15.59 -0.34 17.13
C ASN A 5 -15.13 -0.47 15.68
N LEU A 6 -15.65 0.37 14.77
CA LEU A 6 -15.15 0.41 13.39
C LEU A 6 -13.70 0.93 13.34
N ALA A 7 -13.39 1.99 14.09
CA ALA A 7 -12.05 2.54 14.16
C ALA A 7 -11.03 1.56 14.76
N SER A 8 -11.41 0.78 15.78
CA SER A 8 -10.53 -0.25 16.35
C SER A 8 -10.28 -1.38 15.36
N LYS A 9 -11.33 -1.87 14.67
CA LYS A 9 -11.20 -2.90 13.62
C LYS A 9 -10.33 -2.43 12.46
N LEU A 10 -10.47 -1.19 12.02
CA LEU A 10 -9.61 -0.61 10.98
C LEU A 10 -8.15 -0.50 11.43
N LYS A 11 -7.89 -0.16 12.71
CA LYS A 11 -6.55 -0.18 13.29
C LYS A 11 -5.98 -1.60 13.36
N THR A 12 -6.77 -2.58 13.77
CA THR A 12 -6.38 -3.99 13.80
C THR A 12 -6.06 -4.48 12.40
N LEU A 13 -6.91 -4.22 11.41
CA LEU A 13 -6.64 -4.55 10.00
C LEU A 13 -5.35 -3.91 9.50
N LYS A 14 -5.09 -2.65 9.86
CA LYS A 14 -3.83 -1.96 9.51
C LYS A 14 -2.61 -2.56 10.22
N LEU A 15 -2.77 -3.12 11.42
CA LEU A 15 -1.71 -3.80 12.18
C LEU A 15 -1.50 -5.25 11.76
N GLU A 16 -2.54 -5.93 11.28
CA GLU A 16 -2.51 -7.31 10.79
C GLU A 16 -1.98 -7.40 9.35
N LEU A 17 -2.20 -6.36 8.53
CA LEU A 17 -1.58 -6.25 7.22
C LEU A 17 -0.09 -5.97 7.39
N SER A 18 0.75 -6.89 6.93
CA SER A 18 2.19 -6.64 6.83
C SER A 18 2.47 -5.50 5.87
N ASP A 19 3.61 -4.82 6.06
CA ASP A 19 4.05 -3.73 5.18
C ASP A 19 4.11 -4.17 3.70
N ASP A 20 4.51 -5.43 3.42
CA ASP A 20 4.47 -6.03 2.09
C ASP A 20 3.05 -6.09 1.50
N LEU A 21 2.05 -6.47 2.30
CA LEU A 21 0.66 -6.53 1.84
C LEU A 21 0.10 -5.12 1.59
N LEU A 22 0.48 -4.15 2.42
CA LEU A 22 0.11 -2.75 2.21
C LEU A 22 0.72 -2.19 0.92
N VAL A 23 2.00 -2.48 0.65
CA VAL A 23 2.68 -2.13 -0.60
C VAL A 23 1.95 -2.72 -1.81
N HIS A 24 1.60 -4.02 -1.77
CA HIS A 24 0.82 -4.65 -2.83
C HIS A 24 -0.57 -4.03 -3.00
N LEU A 25 -1.26 -3.71 -1.90
CA LEU A 25 -2.58 -3.08 -1.95
C LEU A 25 -2.52 -1.71 -2.63
N VAL A 26 -1.51 -0.89 -2.28
CA VAL A 26 -1.29 0.42 -2.93
C VAL A 26 -1.05 0.23 -4.42
N LEU A 27 -0.12 -0.65 -4.82
CA LEU A 27 0.19 -0.91 -6.23
C LEU A 27 -0.99 -1.40 -7.06
N ILE A 28 -1.88 -2.21 -6.48
CA ILE A 28 -3.09 -2.69 -7.14
C ILE A 28 -4.12 -1.57 -7.28
N SER A 29 -4.21 -0.69 -6.26
CA SER A 29 -5.16 0.43 -6.24
C SER A 29 -4.76 1.61 -7.11
N LEU A 30 -3.50 1.67 -7.56
CA LEU A 30 -3.02 2.78 -8.40
C LEU A 30 -3.77 2.84 -9.75
N PRO A 31 -4.17 4.04 -10.20
CA PRO A 31 -4.79 4.25 -11.50
C PRO A 31 -3.94 3.76 -12.68
N THR A 32 -4.58 3.53 -13.83
CA THR A 32 -3.93 3.03 -15.05
C THR A 32 -2.81 3.91 -15.60
N HIS A 33 -2.82 5.23 -15.33
CA HIS A 33 -1.74 6.13 -15.74
C HIS A 33 -0.43 5.89 -14.96
N PHE A 34 -0.47 5.18 -13.83
CA PHE A 34 0.73 4.68 -13.12
C PHE A 34 1.25 3.34 -13.69
N GLY A 35 0.87 2.97 -14.92
CA GLY A 35 1.28 1.72 -15.54
C GLY A 35 2.80 1.49 -15.54
N GLN A 36 3.58 2.52 -15.88
CA GLN A 36 5.06 2.43 -15.85
C GLN A 36 5.59 2.22 -14.43
N PHE A 37 5.00 2.88 -13.42
CA PHE A 37 5.40 2.74 -12.03
C PHE A 37 5.24 1.29 -11.53
N LYS A 38 4.14 0.63 -11.89
CA LYS A 38 3.91 -0.78 -11.55
C LYS A 38 4.92 -1.70 -12.24
N VAL A 39 5.29 -1.41 -13.48
CA VAL A 39 6.33 -2.18 -14.22
C VAL A 39 7.70 -1.99 -13.56
N SER A 40 8.07 -0.78 -13.16
CA SER A 40 9.32 -0.51 -12.44
C SER A 40 9.40 -1.32 -11.14
N TYR A 41 8.38 -1.26 -10.29
CA TYR A 41 8.32 -2.04 -9.04
C TYR A 41 8.41 -3.56 -9.26
N ASN A 42 7.80 -4.07 -10.34
CA ASN A 42 7.80 -5.50 -10.62
C ASN A 42 9.12 -6.01 -11.20
N THR A 43 9.88 -5.17 -11.90
CA THR A 43 11.11 -5.55 -12.61
C THR A 43 12.37 -5.34 -11.78
N GLN A 44 12.34 -4.43 -10.81
CA GLN A 44 13.45 -4.23 -9.87
C GLN A 44 13.60 -5.40 -8.89
N LYS A 45 14.86 -5.73 -8.56
CA LYS A 45 15.20 -6.77 -7.58
C LYS A 45 14.85 -6.37 -6.16
N ASP A 46 15.14 -5.13 -5.79
CA ASP A 46 14.90 -4.61 -4.46
C ASP A 46 13.47 -4.07 -4.36
N LYS A 47 12.72 -4.46 -3.33
CA LYS A 47 11.35 -3.97 -3.14
C LYS A 47 11.35 -2.61 -2.45
N TRP A 48 10.53 -1.69 -2.94
CA TRP A 48 10.30 -0.42 -2.27
C TRP A 48 9.48 -0.60 -1.01
N THR A 49 9.89 0.12 0.04
CA THR A 49 9.12 0.32 1.24
C THR A 49 7.89 1.19 0.97
N LEU A 50 6.92 1.16 1.88
CA LEU A 50 5.71 1.99 1.79
C LEU A 50 6.05 3.48 1.67
N ASN A 51 7.07 3.96 2.40
CA ASN A 51 7.49 5.36 2.37
C ASN A 51 8.07 5.77 1.01
N GLU A 52 8.89 4.92 0.40
CA GLU A 52 9.41 5.17 -0.96
C GLU A 52 8.26 5.19 -1.97
N LEU A 53 7.32 4.25 -1.85
CA LEU A 53 6.15 4.18 -2.72
C LEU A 53 5.29 5.45 -2.63
N ILE A 54 5.09 5.99 -1.42
CA ILE A 54 4.40 7.27 -1.20
C ILE A 54 5.19 8.42 -1.84
N SER A 55 6.51 8.47 -1.67
CA SER A 55 7.37 9.53 -2.24
C SER A 55 7.37 9.57 -3.76
N HIS A 56 7.07 8.46 -4.44
CA HIS A 56 6.96 8.43 -5.90
C HIS A 56 5.56 8.79 -6.41
N CYS A 57 4.55 8.78 -5.53
CA CYS A 57 3.16 9.09 -5.88
C CYS A 57 2.75 10.54 -5.57
N VAL A 58 3.50 11.25 -4.71
CA VAL A 58 3.28 12.65 -4.27
C VAL A 58 4.31 13.56 -4.94
#